data_AF-A0A7Y2L077-F1
#
_entry.id   AF-A0A7Y2L077-F1
#
_cell.length_a   1.000
_cell.length_b   1.000
_cell.length_c   1.000
_cell.angle_alpha   90.00
_cell.angle_beta   90.00
_cell.angle_gamma   90.00
#
_symmetry.space_group_name_H-M   'P 1'
#
loop_
_entity.id
_entity.type
_entity.pdbx_description
1 polymer ?
#
loop_
_entity_poly.entity_id
_entity_poly.type
_entity_poly.pdbx_seq_one_letter_code
_entity_poly.pdbx_strand_id
1 'polypeptide(L)'
;CPTEIAISDRRELELANNGFMPLVHCKNSSVAAFIGAQSLHSPQQYDDPDATANARLAARLPYLFATCRFAHYLKCIVRDKIGSFKERAEIENWLNGWINQYVDLNPATATDADKARKPLAAAEVVVEEDEGNPGFYRAKFFLRPHYQLEGLTVSLRLVSKLPSVKA
;
A
#
# COMPACT_ATOMS: atom_id res chain seq x y z
N CYS A 1 21.66 -7.05 24.65
CA CYS A 1 20.80 -6.19 23.83
C CYS A 1 21.67 -5.61 22.73
N PRO A 2 21.43 -5.93 21.45
CA PRO A 2 22.18 -5.40 20.31
C PRO A 2 21.78 -3.96 19.94
N THR A 3 20.57 -3.52 20.27
CA THR A 3 20.13 -2.11 20.15
C THR A 3 20.48 -1.32 21.42
N GLU A 4 20.56 0.01 21.37
CA GLU A 4 20.94 0.83 22.54
C GLU A 4 20.00 0.64 23.73
N ILE A 5 18.71 0.42 23.44
CA ILE A 5 17.68 0.17 24.44
C ILE A 5 16.69 -0.89 23.97
N ALA A 6 16.14 -1.65 24.91
CA ALA A 6 14.99 -2.50 24.64
C ALA A 6 13.71 -1.64 24.59
N ILE A 7 12.99 -1.71 23.47
CA ILE A 7 11.73 -1.01 23.24
C ILE A 7 10.59 -1.98 23.52
N SER A 8 9.63 -1.60 24.36
CA SER A 8 8.40 -2.37 24.56
C SER A 8 7.36 -2.05 23.49
N ASP A 9 6.42 -2.96 23.24
CA ASP A 9 5.37 -2.79 22.22
C ASP A 9 4.59 -1.48 22.36
N ARG A 10 4.32 -1.02 23.60
CA ARG A 10 3.68 0.27 23.83
C ARG A 10 4.53 1.45 23.32
N ARG A 11 5.85 1.44 23.61
CA ARG A 11 6.76 2.49 23.15
C ARG A 11 7.00 2.42 21.65
N GLU A 12 7.04 1.21 21.10
CA GLU A 12 7.11 0.98 19.65
C GLU A 12 5.95 1.69 18.96
N LEU A 13 4.72 1.47 19.42
CA LEU A 13 3.52 2.11 18.86
C LEU A 13 3.53 3.63 19.05
N GLU A 14 4.00 4.13 20.20
CA GLU A 14 4.16 5.58 20.44
C GLU A 14 5.17 6.21 19.49
N LEU A 15 6.29 5.54 19.21
CA LEU A 15 7.29 6.00 18.25
C LEU A 15 6.75 5.95 16.82
N ALA A 16 6.05 4.87 16.45
CA ALA A 16 5.44 4.72 15.14
C ALA A 16 4.39 5.82 14.87
N ASN A 17 3.55 6.15 15.86
CA ASN A 17 2.57 7.24 15.77
C ASN A 17 3.21 8.62 15.59
N ASN A 18 4.46 8.79 16.05
CA ASN A 18 5.26 9.99 15.87
C ASN A 18 6.11 9.96 14.57
N GLY A 19 5.90 8.97 13.70
CA GLY A 19 6.59 8.87 12.41
C GLY A 19 8.01 8.30 12.48
N PHE A 20 8.37 7.63 13.57
CA PHE A 20 9.64 6.93 13.71
C PHE A 20 9.54 5.46 13.27
N MET A 21 10.68 4.89 12.89
CA MET A 21 10.82 3.48 12.55
C MET A 21 11.75 2.80 13.58
N PRO A 22 11.22 2.35 14.73
CA PRO A 22 12.03 1.75 15.78
C PRO A 22 12.54 0.36 15.38
N LEU A 23 13.83 0.11 15.60
CA LEU A 23 14.42 -1.22 15.52
C LEU A 23 14.25 -1.91 16.88
N VAL A 24 13.38 -2.93 16.95
CA VAL A 24 13.04 -3.61 18.20
C VAL A 24 13.88 -4.88 18.36
N HIS A 25 14.53 -5.02 19.51
CA HIS A 25 15.29 -6.22 19.88
C HIS A 25 14.38 -7.31 20.46
N CYS A 26 14.51 -8.54 19.95
CA CYS A 26 13.85 -9.71 20.51
C CYS A 26 14.55 -10.17 21.80
N LYS A 27 13.87 -10.03 22.95
CA LYS A 27 14.39 -10.46 24.26
C LYS A 27 14.88 -11.91 24.21
N ASN A 28 16.04 -12.17 24.80
CA ASN A 28 16.71 -13.48 24.81
C ASN A 28 17.16 -14.01 23.44
N SER A 29 17.18 -13.17 22.41
CA SER A 29 17.72 -13.49 21.08
C SER A 29 18.78 -12.47 20.65
N SER A 30 19.51 -12.74 19.58
CA SER A 30 20.35 -11.75 18.88
C SER A 30 19.61 -11.03 17.76
N VAL A 31 18.35 -11.40 17.51
CA VAL A 31 17.52 -10.87 16.43
C VAL A 31 16.90 -9.52 16.80
N ALA A 32 16.84 -8.61 15.84
CA ALA A 32 16.06 -7.39 15.90
C ALA A 32 15.20 -7.24 14.63
N ALA A 33 14.07 -6.55 14.72
CA ALA A 33 13.13 -6.38 13.63
C ALA A 33 12.48 -4.98 13.64
N PHE A 34 12.08 -4.54 12.45
CA PHE A 34 11.14 -3.43 12.30
C PHE A 34 9.72 -4.00 12.33
N ILE A 35 8.91 -3.57 13.30
CA ILE A 35 7.52 -4.03 13.41
C ILE A 35 6.65 -3.34 12.36
N GLY A 36 6.89 -2.05 12.14
CA GLY A 36 6.25 -1.27 11.08
C GLY A 36 7.21 -0.27 10.46
N ALA A 37 6.83 0.26 9.30
CA ALA A 37 7.61 1.25 8.56
C ALA A 37 6.76 2.49 8.24
N GLN A 38 6.65 3.37 9.23
CA GLN A 38 5.99 4.67 9.10
C GLN A 38 6.97 5.70 8.52
N SER A 39 6.45 6.66 7.75
CA SER A 39 7.19 7.85 7.36
C SER A 39 7.00 8.97 8.38
N LEU A 40 7.73 10.07 8.23
CA LEU A 40 7.59 11.27 9.07
C LEU A 40 6.29 12.05 8.78
N HIS A 41 5.57 11.73 7.71
CA HIS A 41 4.32 12.38 7.36
C HIS A 41 3.25 12.03 8.40
N SER A 42 2.70 13.05 9.07
CA SER A 42 1.53 12.90 9.93
C SER A 42 0.24 12.89 9.09
N PRO A 43 -0.46 11.74 8.97
CA PRO A 43 -1.64 11.63 8.12
C PRO A 43 -2.81 12.43 8.72
N GLN A 44 -3.39 13.33 7.91
CA GLN A 44 -4.55 14.11 8.30
C GLN A 44 -5.79 13.24 8.46
N GLN A 45 -6.63 13.57 9.45
CA GLN A 45 -7.97 13.01 9.59
C GLN A 45 -8.96 13.83 8.78
N TYR A 46 -9.79 13.14 8.02
CA TYR A 46 -10.85 13.70 7.21
C TYR A 46 -12.21 13.23 7.74
N ASP A 47 -13.27 13.95 7.41
CA ASP A 47 -14.64 13.54 7.75
C ASP A 47 -15.03 12.23 7.05
N ASP A 48 -14.54 12.04 5.82
CA ASP A 48 -14.70 10.81 5.07
C ASP A 48 -13.72 9.72 5.57
N PRO A 49 -14.24 8.55 6.03
CA PRO A 49 -13.40 7.44 6.46
C PRO A 49 -12.47 6.92 5.34
N ASP A 50 -12.89 6.98 4.08
CA ASP A 50 -12.09 6.50 2.96
C ASP A 50 -10.92 7.44 2.68
N ALA A 51 -11.15 8.76 2.69
CA ALA A 51 -10.08 9.76 2.63
C ALA A 51 -9.08 9.60 3.79
N THR A 52 -9.54 9.33 5.01
CA THR A 52 -8.67 9.06 6.16
C THR A 52 -7.85 7.78 5.97
N ALA A 53 -8.46 6.72 5.44
CA ALA A 53 -7.74 5.47 5.14
C ALA A 53 -6.64 5.71 4.09
N ASN A 54 -6.94 6.47 3.03
CA ASN A 54 -5.99 6.82 1.98
C ASN A 54 -4.81 7.65 2.52
N ALA A 55 -5.07 8.62 3.39
CA ALA A 55 -4.03 9.42 4.04
C ALA A 55 -3.10 8.55 4.89
N ARG A 56 -3.66 7.59 5.65
CA ARG A 56 -2.85 6.64 6.44
C ARG A 56 -2.01 5.72 5.57
N LEU A 57 -2.53 5.25 4.43
CA LEU A 57 -1.75 4.45 3.48
C LEU A 57 -0.59 5.26 2.90
N ALA A 58 -0.82 6.52 2.54
CA ALA A 58 0.21 7.41 1.99
C ALA A 58 1.34 7.74 2.97
N ALA A 59 1.09 7.66 4.28
CA ALA A 59 2.10 7.87 5.32
C ALA A 59 3.03 6.66 5.54
N ARG A 60 2.80 5.52 4.87
CA ARG A 60 3.55 4.27 5.10
C ARG A 60 4.55 4.02 3.98
N LEU A 61 5.79 3.76 4.37
CA LEU A 61 6.89 3.56 3.44
C LEU A 61 6.73 2.33 2.52
N PRO A 62 6.20 1.17 2.97
CA PRO A 62 6.02 0.02 2.10
C PRO A 62 5.14 0.33 0.87
N TYR A 63 4.05 1.07 1.07
CA TYR A 63 3.15 1.46 -0.03
C TYR A 63 3.74 2.59 -0.87
N LEU A 64 4.43 3.54 -0.23
CA LEU A 64 5.12 4.63 -0.94
C LEU A 64 6.22 4.10 -1.87
N PHE A 65 6.99 3.10 -1.44
CA PHE A 65 7.99 2.47 -2.30
C PHE A 65 7.37 1.78 -3.51
N ALA A 66 6.20 1.14 -3.35
CA ALA A 66 5.46 0.56 -4.46
C ALA A 66 5.06 1.64 -5.47
N THR A 67 4.46 2.75 -5.01
CA THR A 67 4.05 3.85 -5.89
C THR A 67 5.23 4.52 -6.59
N CYS A 68 6.34 4.74 -5.89
CA CYS A 68 7.56 5.29 -6.49
C CYS A 68 8.13 4.38 -7.58
N ARG A 69 8.08 3.05 -7.38
CA ARG A 69 8.57 2.11 -8.39
C ARG A 69 7.70 2.12 -9.65
N PHE A 70 6.38 2.21 -9.51
CA PHE A 70 5.48 2.40 -10.64
C PHE A 70 5.72 3.74 -11.34
N ALA A 71 5.96 4.82 -10.60
CA ALA A 71 6.30 6.12 -11.17
C ALA A 71 7.59 6.05 -12.02
N HIS A 72 8.63 5.34 -11.53
CA HIS A 72 9.85 5.10 -12.31
C HIS A 72 9.57 4.31 -13.59
N TYR A 73 8.77 3.24 -13.52
CA TYR A 73 8.40 2.48 -14.71
C TYR A 73 7.63 3.35 -15.71
N LEU A 74 6.62 4.07 -15.25
CA LEU A 74 5.80 4.96 -16.07
C LEU A 74 6.66 5.99 -16.79
N LYS A 75 7.61 6.62 -16.09
CA LYS A 75 8.51 7.61 -16.70
C LYS A 75 9.29 7.05 -17.87
N CYS A 76 9.78 5.81 -17.78
CA CYS A 76 10.52 5.17 -18.86
C CYS A 76 9.60 4.70 -20.00
N ILE A 77 8.55 3.93 -19.70
CA ILE A 77 7.70 3.32 -20.73
C ILE A 77 6.88 4.36 -21.50
N VAL A 78 6.39 5.40 -20.83
CA VAL A 78 5.60 6.45 -21.47
C VAL A 78 6.50 7.29 -22.36
N ARG A 79 7.71 7.63 -21.91
CA ARG A 79 8.69 8.37 -22.71
C ARG A 79 8.99 7.65 -24.02
N ASP A 80 9.21 6.35 -23.97
CA ASP A 80 9.56 5.56 -25.15
C ASP A 80 8.36 5.38 -26.11
N LYS A 81 7.13 5.68 -25.64
CA LYS A 81 5.89 5.62 -26.42
C LYS A 81 5.36 6.98 -26.88
N ILE A 82 6.06 8.08 -26.58
CA ILE A 82 5.69 9.40 -27.10
C ILE A 82 5.65 9.36 -28.63
N GLY A 83 4.53 9.79 -29.22
CA GLY A 83 4.30 9.78 -30.67
C GLY A 83 3.83 8.43 -31.26
N SER A 84 3.67 7.39 -30.45
CA SER A 84 3.20 6.07 -30.92
C SER A 84 1.68 5.91 -30.92
N PHE A 85 0.99 6.56 -29.98
CA PHE A 85 -0.45 6.42 -29.79
C PHE A 85 -1.22 7.51 -30.53
N LYS A 86 -2.39 7.15 -31.07
CA LYS A 86 -3.22 8.08 -31.85
C LYS A 86 -4.43 8.57 -31.06
N GLU A 87 -4.99 7.73 -30.20
CA GLU A 87 -6.24 8.04 -29.49
C GLU A 87 -6.15 7.77 -27.98
N ARG A 88 -6.94 8.53 -27.19
CA ARG A 88 -7.09 8.35 -25.73
C ARG A 88 -7.37 6.91 -25.32
N ALA A 89 -8.29 6.25 -26.02
CA ALA A 89 -8.72 4.89 -25.71
C ALA A 89 -7.60 3.87 -25.88
N GLU A 90 -6.70 4.08 -26.86
CA GLU A 90 -5.53 3.21 -27.04
C GLU A 90 -4.56 3.32 -25.86
N ILE A 91 -4.34 4.55 -25.36
CA ILE A 91 -3.48 4.82 -24.21
C ILE A 91 -4.07 4.17 -22.95
N GLU A 92 -5.36 4.34 -22.71
CA GLU A 92 -6.07 3.78 -21.57
C GLU A 92 -6.02 2.24 -21.57
N ASN A 93 -6.32 1.61 -22.70
CA ASN A 93 -6.26 0.15 -22.83
C ASN A 93 -4.83 -0.39 -22.64
N TRP A 94 -3.84 0.29 -23.20
CA TRP A 94 -2.44 -0.10 -23.06
C TRP A 94 -1.95 0.02 -21.61
N LEU A 95 -2.25 1.14 -20.94
CA LEU A 95 -1.86 1.36 -19.55
C LEU A 95 -2.57 0.38 -18.60
N ASN A 96 -3.86 0.12 -18.80
CA ASN A 96 -4.59 -0.89 -18.05
C ASN A 96 -4.03 -2.30 -18.30
N GLY A 97 -3.67 -2.64 -19.54
CA GLY A 97 -3.03 -3.92 -19.86
C GLY A 97 -1.62 -4.07 -19.25
N TRP A 98 -0.87 -2.98 -19.15
CA TRP A 98 0.44 -2.96 -18.51
C TRP A 98 0.33 -3.13 -16.98
N ILE A 99 -0.52 -2.33 -16.31
CA ILE A 99 -0.60 -2.36 -14.85
C ILE A 99 -1.16 -3.68 -14.32
N ASN A 100 -2.07 -4.32 -15.07
CA ASN A 100 -2.67 -5.60 -14.69
C ASN A 100 -1.65 -6.76 -14.60
N GLN A 101 -0.46 -6.62 -15.18
CA GLN A 101 0.63 -7.60 -15.02
C GLN A 101 1.14 -7.67 -13.57
N TYR A 102 0.95 -6.60 -12.80
CA TYR A 102 1.36 -6.46 -11.41
C TYR A 102 0.21 -6.66 -10.42
N VAL A 103 -0.99 -6.98 -10.91
CA VAL A 103 -2.17 -7.26 -10.09
C VAL A 103 -2.29 -8.77 -9.86
N ASP A 104 -2.52 -9.15 -8.60
CA ASP A 104 -2.88 -10.52 -8.25
C ASP A 104 -4.40 -10.70 -8.22
N LEU A 105 -4.89 -11.59 -9.09
CA LEU A 105 -6.32 -11.88 -9.25
C LEU A 105 -6.87 -12.79 -8.14
N ASN A 106 -6.01 -13.52 -7.41
CA ASN A 106 -6.45 -14.39 -6.32
C ASN A 106 -5.61 -14.19 -5.04
N PRO A 107 -5.78 -13.03 -4.37
CA PRO A 107 -5.02 -12.69 -3.17
C PRO A 107 -5.30 -13.64 -1.98
N ALA A 108 -6.40 -14.40 -2.02
CA ALA A 108 -6.79 -15.33 -0.96
C ALA A 108 -5.94 -16.60 -0.95
N THR A 109 -5.48 -17.07 -2.12
CA THR A 109 -4.64 -18.28 -2.23
C THR A 109 -3.18 -17.96 -2.53
N ALA A 110 -2.85 -16.70 -2.80
CA ALA A 110 -1.51 -16.28 -3.16
C ALA A 110 -0.51 -16.44 -2.00
N THR A 111 0.67 -16.96 -2.32
CA THR A 111 1.77 -17.06 -1.37
C THR A 111 2.37 -15.68 -1.09
N ASP A 112 3.10 -15.52 0.01
CA ASP A 112 3.76 -14.25 0.33
C ASP A 112 4.77 -13.83 -0.75
N ALA A 113 5.41 -14.81 -1.42
CA ALA A 113 6.30 -14.55 -2.54
C ALA A 113 5.54 -14.01 -3.77
N ASP A 114 4.34 -14.50 -4.03
CA ASP A 114 3.50 -14.02 -5.14
C ASP A 114 2.98 -12.61 -4.87
N LYS A 115 2.51 -12.35 -3.63
CA LYS A 115 2.09 -11.01 -3.18
C LYS A 115 3.23 -9.99 -3.21
N ALA A 116 4.47 -10.43 -2.96
CA ALA A 116 5.65 -9.57 -3.07
C ALA A 116 5.99 -9.26 -4.55
N ARG A 117 5.80 -10.23 -5.46
CA ARG A 117 6.02 -10.03 -6.91
C ARG A 117 4.93 -9.18 -7.57
N LYS A 118 3.69 -9.35 -7.12
CA LYS A 118 2.50 -8.63 -7.58
C LYS A 118 1.93 -7.82 -6.41
N PRO A 119 2.43 -6.59 -6.20
CA PRO A 119 2.12 -5.83 -4.99
C PRO A 119 0.68 -5.26 -4.95
N LEU A 120 -0.07 -5.37 -6.04
CA LEU A 120 -1.39 -4.78 -6.19
C LEU A 120 -2.50 -5.84 -6.10
N ALA A 121 -3.52 -5.56 -5.29
CA ALA A 121 -4.76 -6.31 -5.25
C ALA A 121 -5.73 -5.89 -6.36
N ALA A 122 -5.70 -4.61 -6.76
CA ALA A 122 -6.45 -4.08 -7.88
C ALA A 122 -5.76 -2.82 -8.43
N ALA A 123 -5.98 -2.52 -9.70
CA ALA A 123 -5.52 -1.29 -10.32
C ALA A 123 -6.51 -0.83 -11.40
N GLU A 124 -6.64 0.48 -11.56
CA GLU A 124 -7.46 1.11 -12.58
C GLU A 124 -6.75 2.35 -13.11
N VAL A 125 -6.78 2.55 -14.43
CA VAL A 125 -6.21 3.74 -15.07
C VAL A 125 -7.29 4.43 -15.87
N VAL A 126 -7.49 5.72 -15.59
CA VAL A 126 -8.42 6.59 -16.32
C VAL A 126 -7.62 7.64 -17.06
N VAL A 127 -7.85 7.76 -18.37
CA VAL A 127 -7.16 8.74 -19.23
C VAL A 127 -8.15 9.77 -19.74
N GLU A 128 -7.85 11.05 -19.47
CA GLU A 128 -8.62 12.21 -19.90
C GLU A 128 -7.81 13.00 -20.94
N GLU A 129 -8.46 13.51 -21.98
CA GLU A 129 -7.85 14.45 -22.92
C GLU A 129 -7.81 15.86 -22.32
N ASP A 130 -6.71 16.59 -22.56
CA ASP A 130 -6.64 18.00 -22.19
C ASP A 130 -7.30 18.85 -23.27
N GLU A 131 -8.52 19.32 -23.03
CA GLU A 131 -9.31 20.13 -23.98
C GLU A 131 -8.56 21.37 -24.48
N GLY A 132 -7.65 21.93 -23.66
CA GLY A 132 -6.86 23.11 -24.02
C GLY A 132 -5.63 22.80 -24.88
N ASN A 133 -5.20 21.54 -24.98
CA ASN A 133 -3.98 21.15 -25.68
C ASN A 133 -4.15 19.80 -26.41
N PRO A 134 -4.56 19.82 -27.69
CA PRO A 134 -4.69 18.61 -28.50
C PRO A 134 -3.40 17.78 -28.51
N GLY A 135 -3.52 16.48 -28.22
CA GLY A 135 -2.39 15.56 -28.11
C GLY A 135 -1.77 15.45 -26.71
N PHE A 136 -2.23 16.24 -25.74
CA PHE A 136 -1.89 16.05 -24.33
C PHE A 136 -3.00 15.27 -23.61
N TYR A 137 -2.58 14.30 -22.79
CA TYR A 137 -3.46 13.42 -22.04
C TYR A 137 -3.08 13.44 -20.55
N ARG A 138 -4.06 13.37 -19.67
CA ARG A 138 -3.89 13.22 -18.22
C ARG A 138 -4.32 11.81 -17.82
N ALA A 139 -3.39 11.03 -17.27
CA ALA A 139 -3.69 9.70 -16.76
C ALA A 139 -3.76 9.73 -15.22
N LYS A 140 -4.84 9.22 -14.65
CA LYS A 140 -5.04 9.00 -13.22
C LYS A 140 -4.91 7.49 -12.95
N PHE A 141 -3.97 7.12 -12.08
CA PHE A 141 -3.75 5.72 -11.67
C PHE A 141 -4.31 5.51 -10.27
N PHE A 142 -5.24 4.58 -10.14
CA PHE A 142 -5.77 4.10 -8.87
C PHE A 142 -5.12 2.76 -8.56
N LEU A 143 -4.32 2.71 -7.51
CA LEU A 143 -3.53 1.53 -7.15
C LEU A 143 -3.97 1.05 -5.77
N ARG A 144 -4.52 -0.17 -5.67
CA ARG A 144 -4.92 -0.77 -4.41
C ARG A 144 -3.88 -1.82 -4.00
N PRO A 145 -3.06 -1.57 -2.96
CA PRO A 145 -2.08 -2.54 -2.48
C PRO A 145 -2.73 -3.69 -1.70
N HIS A 146 -1.99 -4.77 -1.47
CA HIS A 146 -2.35 -5.77 -0.47
C HIS A 146 -2.21 -5.18 0.94
N TYR A 147 -3.25 -5.28 1.77
CA TYR A 147 -3.18 -4.80 3.15
C TYR A 147 -2.27 -5.70 4.00
N GLN A 148 -1.35 -5.07 4.72
CA GLN A 148 -0.57 -5.71 5.77
C GLN A 148 -1.33 -5.66 7.10
N LEU A 149 -1.19 -6.71 7.92
CA LEU A 149 -1.73 -6.75 9.27
C LEU A 149 -0.91 -5.82 10.18
N GLU A 150 -1.53 -4.78 10.73
CA GLU A 150 -0.84 -3.81 11.59
C GLU A 150 -1.25 -3.87 13.07
N GLY A 151 -2.46 -4.33 13.34
CA GLY A 151 -2.97 -4.38 14.69
C GLY A 151 -4.21 -5.26 14.75
N LEU A 152 -4.33 -6.00 15.85
CA LEU A 152 -5.47 -6.85 16.12
C LEU A 152 -5.91 -6.63 17.56
N THR A 153 -7.09 -6.06 17.75
CA THR A 153 -7.72 -6.00 19.07
C THR A 153 -8.53 -7.27 19.28
N VAL A 154 -8.01 -8.17 20.11
CA VAL A 154 -8.70 -9.42 20.45
C VAL A 154 -9.57 -9.20 21.69
N SER A 155 -10.86 -9.54 21.60
CA SER A 155 -11.74 -9.61 22.78
C SER A 155 -12.12 -11.07 23.03
N LEU A 156 -11.79 -11.57 24.22
CA LEU A 156 -12.13 -12.92 24.65
C LEU A 156 -13.38 -12.85 25.54
N ARG A 157 -14.41 -13.63 25.20
CA ARG A 157 -15.66 -13.71 25.98
C ARG A 157 -15.93 -15.16 26.35
N LEU A 158 -16.10 -15.41 27.64
CA LEU A 158 -16.50 -16.72 28.15
C LEU A 158 -18.02 -16.83 28.06
N VAL A 159 -18.51 -17.76 27.23
CA VAL A 159 -19.94 -17.94 26.95
C VAL A 159 -20.34 -19.39 27.15
N SER A 160 -21.50 -19.62 27.77
CA SER A 160 -22.03 -20.97 28.02
C SER A 160 -22.57 -21.66 26.76
N LYS A 161 -22.96 -20.87 25.75
CA LYS A 161 -23.33 -21.37 24.41
C LYS A 161 -22.82 -20.38 23.38
N LEU A 162 -22.14 -20.88 22.35
CA LEU A 162 -21.61 -20.06 21.27
C LEU A 162 -22.76 -19.29 20.57
N PRO A 163 -22.58 -17.99 20.27
CA PRO A 163 -23.60 -17.18 19.60
C PRO A 163 -24.01 -17.76 18.24
N SER A 164 -23.06 -18.38 17.52
CA SER A 164 -23.29 -19.05 16.24
C SER A 164 -24.22 -20.26 16.30
N VAL A 165 -24.38 -20.87 17.49
CA VAL A 165 -25.22 -22.07 17.73
C VAL A 165 -26.53 -21.71 18.46
N LYS A 166 -26.77 -20.42 18.71
CA LYS A 166 -28.01 -19.92 19.31
C LYS A 166 -29.08 -19.56 18.27
N ALA A 167 -28.73 -19.48 16.99
CA ALA A 167 -29.69 -19.31 15.90
C ALA A 167 -30.41 -20.62 15.60
#